data_AF-A0A950JYY9-F1
#
_entry.id   AF-A0A950JYY9-F1
#
_cell.length_a   1.000
_cell.length_b   1.000
_cell.length_c   1.000
_cell.angle_alpha   90.00
_cell.angle_beta   90.00
_cell.angle_gamma   90.00
#
_symmetry.space_group_name_H-M   'P 1'
#
loop_
_entity.id
_entity.type
_entity.pdbx_description
1 polymer ?
#
loop_
_entity_poly.entity_id
_entity_poly.type
_entity_poly.pdbx_seq_one_letter_code
_entity_poly.pdbx_strand_id
1 'polypeptide(L)'
;KEKKFSDAQIEKMMCTPFPTNVAREYGNALDAEARVLRPVADREGSLLRRIDGVVGILAAAAVLAACLSVLATMTASVVDRRKEIGLMKALGATNGAVAALFVGEALLLAVPGSLIGYLIGLGAAKSMSAALFGSSVSGSAVVYLVTLATALLITALGVAWPLRRAVALQPQTVLHEV
;
A
#
# COMPACT_ATOMS: atom_id res chain seq x y z
N LYS A 1 18.43 47.56 7.94
CA LYS A 1 19.57 47.08 7.11
C LYS A 1 19.00 46.33 5.91
N GLU A 2 18.64 47.07 4.85
CA GLU A 2 18.20 46.48 3.58
C GLU A 2 19.40 45.83 2.90
N LYS A 3 19.35 44.51 2.72
CA LYS A 3 20.34 43.80 1.90
C LYS A 3 20.00 44.10 0.44
N LYS A 4 20.83 44.91 -0.23
CA LYS A 4 20.78 45.07 -1.69
C LYS A 4 21.08 43.70 -2.32
N PHE A 5 20.07 43.10 -2.92
CA PHE A 5 20.23 41.90 -3.73
C PHE A 5 20.82 42.29 -5.08
N SER A 6 21.81 41.54 -5.56
CA SER A 6 22.51 41.79 -6.82
C SER A 6 21.57 41.55 -8.02
N ASP A 7 21.71 42.32 -9.09
CA ASP A 7 20.78 42.32 -10.24
C ASP A 7 20.58 40.93 -10.88
N ALA A 8 21.63 40.11 -10.93
CA ALA A 8 21.55 38.72 -11.41
C ALA A 8 20.71 37.80 -10.50
N GLN A 9 20.57 38.11 -9.21
CA GLN A 9 19.69 37.36 -8.29
C GLN A 9 18.22 37.75 -8.47
N ILE A 10 17.95 38.99 -8.88
CA ILE A 10 16.60 39.48 -9.18
C ILE A 10 16.10 38.80 -10.47
N GLU A 11 16.94 38.74 -11.50
CA GLU A 11 16.61 38.10 -12.78
C GLU A 11 16.33 36.59 -12.61
N LYS A 12 17.13 35.90 -11.78
CA LYS A 12 16.90 34.48 -11.46
C LYS A 12 15.62 34.24 -10.65
N MET A 13 15.23 35.19 -9.79
CA MET A 13 13.93 35.12 -9.10
C MET A 13 12.77 35.30 -10.09
N MET A 14 12.89 36.21 -11.06
CA MET A 14 11.83 36.45 -12.06
C MET A 14 11.59 35.25 -12.99
N CYS A 15 12.62 34.48 -13.33
CA CYS A 15 12.48 33.25 -14.12
C CYS A 15 11.89 32.07 -13.34
N THR A 16 11.66 32.20 -12.02
CA THR A 16 10.98 31.17 -11.24
C THR A 16 9.51 31.53 -11.05
N PRO A 17 8.57 30.62 -11.33
CA PRO A 17 7.13 30.87 -11.23
C PRO A 17 6.70 30.83 -9.76
N PHE A 18 7.31 31.66 -8.92
CA PHE A 18 6.85 31.86 -7.55
C PHE A 18 5.65 32.81 -7.58
N PRO A 19 4.56 32.47 -6.86
CA PRO A 19 3.32 33.23 -6.88
C PRO A 19 3.49 34.69 -6.40
N THR A 20 4.58 35.00 -5.68
CA THR A 20 4.93 36.35 -5.25
C THR A 20 5.41 37.26 -6.39
N ASN A 21 6.09 36.70 -7.40
CA ASN A 21 6.61 37.49 -8.52
C ASN A 21 5.50 37.81 -9.52
N VAL A 22 4.64 36.83 -9.78
CA VAL A 22 3.43 36.99 -10.60
C VAL A 22 2.49 38.02 -9.98
N ALA A 23 2.25 37.95 -8.66
CA ALA A 23 1.43 38.95 -7.97
C ALA A 23 2.03 40.36 -8.04
N ARG A 24 3.35 40.49 -7.94
CA ARG A 24 4.04 41.79 -8.04
C ARG A 24 3.98 42.39 -9.45
N GLU A 25 4.04 41.54 -10.47
CA GLU A 25 3.93 41.95 -11.87
C GLU A 25 2.52 42.45 -12.19
N TYR A 26 1.48 41.72 -11.76
CA TYR A 26 0.10 42.19 -11.90
C TYR A 26 -0.19 43.44 -11.06
N GLY A 27 0.42 43.57 -9.87
CA GLY A 27 0.26 44.76 -9.04
C GLY A 27 0.87 46.03 -9.65
N ASN A 28 2.02 45.89 -10.32
CA ASN A 28 2.64 46.99 -11.08
C ASN A 28 1.86 47.32 -12.36
N ALA A 29 1.23 46.33 -12.99
CA ALA A 29 0.44 46.53 -14.21
C ALA A 29 -0.95 47.14 -13.95
N LEU A 30 -1.53 46.93 -12.76
CA LEU A 30 -2.87 47.43 -12.39
C LEU A 30 -2.87 48.55 -11.34
N ASP A 31 -1.70 49.06 -10.92
CA ASP A 31 -1.55 50.06 -9.85
C ASP A 31 -2.38 49.73 -8.59
N ALA A 32 -2.50 48.43 -8.30
CA ALA A 32 -3.33 47.88 -7.24
C ALA A 32 -2.53 46.82 -6.49
N GLU A 33 -2.62 46.80 -5.16
CA GLU A 33 -1.86 45.87 -4.32
C GLU A 33 -2.43 44.44 -4.47
N ALA A 34 -1.92 43.71 -5.46
CA ALA A 34 -2.28 42.32 -5.72
C ALA A 34 -1.78 41.42 -4.59
N ARG A 35 -2.68 41.07 -3.68
CA ARG A 35 -2.40 40.21 -2.52
C ARG A 35 -2.83 38.77 -2.83
N VAL A 36 -1.89 37.83 -2.71
CA VAL A 36 -2.17 36.40 -2.88
C VAL A 36 -3.12 35.94 -1.77
N LEU A 37 -4.33 35.50 -2.12
CA LEU A 37 -5.32 34.93 -1.20
C LEU A 37 -4.91 33.49 -0.78
N ARG A 38 -3.82 33.39 0.00
CA ARG A 38 -3.38 32.15 0.66
C ARG A 38 -4.47 31.43 1.49
N PRO A 39 -5.42 32.14 2.15
CA PRO A 39 -6.39 31.48 3.03
C PRO A 39 -7.36 30.50 2.35
N VAL A 40 -7.62 30.62 1.04
CA VAL A 40 -8.55 29.73 0.32
C VAL A 40 -7.85 28.42 -0.08
N ALA A 41 -6.59 28.50 -0.53
CA ALA A 41 -5.78 27.32 -0.84
C ALA A 41 -5.44 26.48 0.41
N ASP A 42 -5.19 27.12 1.55
CA ASP A 42 -4.93 26.42 2.82
C ASP A 42 -6.20 25.75 3.39
N ARG A 43 -7.39 26.32 3.15
CA ARG A 43 -8.67 25.74 3.58
C ARG A 43 -9.02 24.48 2.78
N GLU A 44 -8.81 24.48 1.47
CA GLU A 44 -8.98 23.29 0.62
C GLU A 44 -8.00 22.17 0.98
N GLY A 45 -6.73 22.52 1.21
CA GLY A 45 -5.70 21.56 1.65
C GLY A 45 -6.04 20.88 2.98
N SER A 46 -6.68 21.61 3.91
CA SER A 46 -7.11 21.04 5.19
C SER A 46 -8.28 20.04 5.06
N LEU A 47 -9.14 20.21 4.05
CA LEU A 47 -10.26 19.29 3.78
C LEU A 47 -9.76 18.03 3.07
N LEU A 48 -8.91 18.17 2.05
CA LEU A 48 -8.31 17.04 1.35
C LEU A 48 -7.48 16.17 2.30
N ARG A 49 -6.68 16.78 3.17
CA ARG A 49 -5.87 16.05 4.16
C ARG A 49 -6.72 15.28 5.19
N ARG A 50 -7.92 15.76 5.51
CA ARG A 50 -8.87 15.04 6.39
C ARG A 50 -9.45 13.81 5.68
N ILE A 51 -9.83 13.96 4.41
CA ILE A 51 -10.35 12.86 3.59
C ILE A 51 -9.27 11.79 3.40
N ASP A 52 -8.05 12.19 3.03
CA ASP A 52 -6.91 11.28 2.91
C ASP A 52 -6.61 10.55 4.23
N GLY A 53 -6.72 11.25 5.36
CA GLY A 53 -6.55 10.64 6.69
C GLY A 53 -7.59 9.56 6.98
N VAL A 54 -8.87 9.81 6.69
CA VAL A 54 -9.94 8.83 6.87
C VAL A 54 -9.75 7.63 5.95
N VAL A 55 -9.46 7.86 4.67
CA VAL A 55 -9.17 6.79 3.71
C VAL A 55 -7.95 5.97 4.14
N GLY A 56 -6.91 6.61 4.67
CA GLY A 56 -5.73 5.93 5.20
C GLY A 56 -6.03 5.00 6.36
N ILE A 57 -6.90 5.41 7.29
CA ILE A 57 -7.33 4.56 8.41
C ILE A 57 -8.16 3.37 7.90
N LEU A 58 -9.07 3.59 6.96
CA LEU A 58 -9.87 2.51 6.35
C LEU A 58 -8.98 1.51 5.59
N ALA A 59 -7.98 2.00 4.86
CA ALA A 59 -7.00 1.16 4.17
C ALA A 59 -6.19 0.33 5.18
N ALA A 60 -5.74 0.93 6.29
CA ALA A 60 -5.04 0.21 7.34
C ALA A 60 -5.93 -0.88 7.98
N ALA A 61 -7.20 -0.58 8.25
CA ALA A 61 -8.15 -1.56 8.76
C ALA A 61 -8.38 -2.71 7.78
N ALA A 62 -8.49 -2.44 6.48
CA ALA A 62 -8.62 -3.46 5.44
C ALA A 62 -7.38 -4.36 5.36
N VAL A 63 -6.18 -3.79 5.49
CA VAL A 63 -4.91 -4.55 5.55
C VAL A 63 -4.88 -5.48 6.76
N LEU A 64 -5.31 -5.00 7.94
CA LEU A 64 -5.40 -5.83 9.13
C LEU A 64 -6.42 -6.97 8.96
N ALA A 65 -7.59 -6.67 8.41
CA ALA A 65 -8.61 -7.67 8.12
C ALA A 65 -8.09 -8.74 7.14
N ALA A 66 -7.41 -8.34 6.06
CA ALA A 66 -6.81 -9.27 5.11
C ALA A 66 -5.75 -10.17 5.76
N CYS A 67 -4.90 -9.61 6.64
CA CYS A 67 -3.93 -10.38 7.41
C CYS A 67 -4.61 -11.43 8.30
N LEU A 68 -5.68 -11.05 9.00
CA LEU A 68 -6.47 -11.95 9.83
C LEU A 68 -7.16 -13.05 9.02
N SER A 69 -7.67 -12.73 7.82
CA SER A 69 -8.25 -13.72 6.91
C SER A 69 -7.21 -14.76 6.51
N VAL A 70 -6.01 -14.34 6.10
CA VAL A 70 -4.91 -15.26 5.74
C VAL A 70 -4.50 -16.12 6.94
N LEU A 71 -4.38 -15.51 8.12
CA LEU A 71 -4.09 -16.22 9.37
C LEU A 71 -5.11 -17.31 9.67
N ALA A 72 -6.40 -16.98 9.56
CA ALA A 72 -7.50 -17.92 9.82
C ALA A 72 -7.49 -19.08 8.80
N THR A 73 -7.36 -18.77 7.51
CA THR A 73 -7.31 -19.78 6.45
C THR A 73 -6.12 -20.73 6.65
N MET A 74 -4.92 -20.20 6.88
CA MET A 74 -3.74 -21.07 7.08
C MET A 74 -3.81 -21.88 8.36
N THR A 75 -4.36 -21.31 9.43
CA THR A 75 -4.55 -22.07 10.68
C THR A 75 -5.51 -23.24 10.46
N ALA A 76 -6.60 -23.05 9.72
CA ALA A 76 -7.52 -24.11 9.35
C ALA A 76 -6.84 -25.18 8.48
N SER A 77 -6.11 -24.78 7.43
CA SER A 77 -5.37 -25.72 6.57
C SER A 77 -4.34 -26.55 7.34
N VAL A 78 -3.66 -25.97 8.33
CA VAL A 78 -2.73 -26.70 9.22
C VAL A 78 -3.47 -27.75 10.04
N VAL A 79 -4.68 -27.44 10.54
CA VAL A 79 -5.51 -28.38 11.33
C VAL A 79 -5.97 -29.56 10.50
N ASP A 80 -6.49 -29.31 9.30
CA ASP A 80 -7.00 -30.36 8.42
C ASP A 80 -5.88 -31.31 7.96
N ARG A 81 -4.69 -30.76 7.68
CA ARG A 81 -3.54 -31.54 7.20
C ARG A 81 -2.60 -32.02 8.30
N ARG A 82 -2.96 -31.96 9.59
CA ARG A 82 -2.07 -32.40 10.69
C ARG A 82 -1.62 -33.84 10.57
N LYS A 83 -2.50 -34.75 10.16
CA LYS A 83 -2.21 -36.18 10.00
C LYS A 83 -1.14 -36.42 8.93
N GLU A 84 -1.28 -35.74 7.80
CA GLU A 84 -0.32 -35.81 6.69
C GLU A 84 1.05 -35.26 7.10
N ILE A 85 1.08 -34.10 7.79
CA ILE A 85 2.32 -33.49 8.30
C ILE A 85 3.00 -34.42 9.32
N GLY A 86 2.22 -35.08 10.18
CA GLY A 86 2.71 -36.07 11.14
C GLY A 86 3.38 -37.26 10.46
N LEU A 87 2.74 -37.83 9.43
CA LEU A 87 3.29 -38.92 8.63
C LEU A 87 4.56 -38.49 7.88
N MET A 88 4.55 -37.30 7.28
CA MET A 88 5.69 -36.75 6.54
C MET A 88 6.91 -36.58 7.45
N LYS A 89 6.72 -36.07 8.67
CA LYS A 89 7.78 -35.95 9.68
C LYS A 89 8.25 -37.31 10.21
N ALA A 90 7.36 -38.30 10.34
CA ALA A 90 7.72 -39.67 10.71
C ALA A 90 8.58 -40.37 9.64
N LEU A 91 8.35 -40.06 8.37
CA LEU A 91 9.18 -40.52 7.23
C LEU A 91 10.49 -39.73 7.06
N GLY A 92 10.80 -38.79 7.96
CA GLY A 92 12.06 -38.05 7.98
C GLY A 92 12.05 -36.70 7.24
N ALA A 93 10.88 -36.16 6.89
CA ALA A 93 10.82 -34.83 6.28
C ALA A 93 11.28 -33.74 7.25
N THR A 94 12.10 -32.83 6.74
CA THR A 94 12.63 -31.71 7.52
C THR A 94 11.57 -30.61 7.71
N ASN A 95 11.71 -29.83 8.78
CA ASN A 95 10.85 -28.68 9.04
C ASN A 95 10.85 -27.66 7.88
N GLY A 96 11.94 -27.57 7.12
CA GLY A 96 12.06 -26.72 5.93
C GLY A 96 11.19 -27.18 4.77
N ALA A 97 11.04 -28.49 4.55
CA ALA A 97 10.18 -29.03 3.49
C ALA A 97 8.71 -28.70 3.74
N VAL A 98 8.26 -28.85 5.00
CA VAL A 98 6.90 -28.46 5.42
C VAL A 98 6.71 -26.94 5.25
N ALA A 99 7.70 -26.14 5.65
CA ALA A 99 7.64 -24.69 5.49
C ALA A 99 7.56 -24.23 4.03
N ALA A 100 8.35 -24.83 3.14
CA ALA A 100 8.33 -24.53 1.72
C ALA A 100 6.97 -24.83 1.08
N LEU A 101 6.28 -25.89 1.52
CA LEU A 101 4.96 -26.26 1.03
C LEU A 101 3.90 -25.19 1.38
N PHE A 102 3.86 -24.75 2.64
CA PHE A 102 2.93 -23.70 3.08
C PHE A 102 3.23 -22.33 2.47
N VAL A 103 4.50 -21.96 2.37
CA VAL A 103 4.90 -20.71 1.70
C VAL A 103 4.57 -20.76 0.22
N GLY A 104 4.76 -21.91 -0.44
CA GLY A 104 4.36 -22.13 -1.82
C GLY A 104 2.86 -21.97 -2.03
N GLU A 105 2.03 -22.60 -1.19
CA GLU A 105 0.56 -22.46 -1.23
C GLU A 105 0.13 -21.00 -1.02
N ALA A 106 0.75 -20.30 -0.08
CA ALA A 106 0.48 -18.90 0.18
C ALA A 106 0.87 -17.97 -0.98
N LEU A 107 2.04 -18.19 -1.60
CA LEU A 107 2.47 -17.44 -2.79
C LEU A 107 1.57 -17.69 -3.99
N LEU A 108 1.13 -18.95 -4.17
CA LEU A 108 0.25 -19.35 -5.25
C LEU A 108 -1.14 -18.69 -5.13
N LEU A 109 -1.56 -18.31 -3.93
CA LEU A 109 -2.75 -17.49 -3.71
C LEU A 109 -2.46 -15.98 -3.85
N ALA A 110 -1.33 -15.51 -3.32
CA ALA A 110 -1.00 -14.07 -3.25
C ALA A 110 -0.70 -13.44 -4.62
N VAL A 111 0.06 -14.13 -5.49
CA VAL A 111 0.46 -13.60 -6.80
C VAL A 111 -0.75 -13.38 -7.73
N PRO A 112 -1.59 -14.39 -8.03
CA PRO A 112 -2.77 -14.16 -8.87
C PRO A 112 -3.81 -13.28 -8.18
N GLY A 113 -3.95 -13.36 -6.85
CA GLY A 113 -4.86 -12.48 -6.10
C GLY A 113 -4.48 -11.01 -6.21
N SER A 114 -3.19 -10.68 -6.08
CA SER A 114 -2.69 -9.31 -6.26
C SER A 114 -2.88 -8.81 -7.69
N LEU A 115 -2.62 -9.66 -8.69
CA LEU A 115 -2.82 -9.31 -10.10
C LEU A 115 -4.30 -9.01 -10.40
N ILE A 116 -5.21 -9.87 -9.98
CA ILE A 116 -6.65 -9.70 -10.19
C ILE A 116 -7.14 -8.45 -9.43
N GLY A 117 -6.72 -8.28 -8.17
CA GLY A 117 -7.06 -7.10 -7.37
C GLY A 117 -6.57 -5.79 -7.99
N TYR A 118 -5.35 -5.78 -8.52
CA TYR A 118 -4.80 -4.63 -9.24
C TYR A 118 -5.62 -4.29 -10.50
N LEU A 119 -5.98 -5.29 -11.31
CA LEU A 119 -6.77 -5.07 -12.53
C LEU A 119 -8.16 -4.51 -12.21
N ILE A 120 -8.83 -5.07 -11.20
CA ILE A 120 -10.14 -4.59 -10.74
C ILE A 120 -10.03 -3.17 -10.18
N GLY A 121 -9.02 -2.91 -9.35
CA GLY A 121 -8.77 -1.59 -8.78
C GLY A 121 -8.47 -0.53 -9.83
N LEU A 122 -7.64 -0.85 -10.84
CA LEU A 122 -7.37 0.04 -11.96
C LEU A 122 -8.61 0.30 -12.80
N GLY A 123 -9.44 -0.73 -13.04
CA GLY A 123 -10.72 -0.60 -13.74
C GLY A 123 -11.68 0.35 -13.01
N ALA A 124 -11.84 0.17 -11.70
CA ALA A 124 -12.67 1.04 -10.87
C ALA A 124 -12.12 2.48 -10.79
N ALA A 125 -10.79 2.64 -10.69
CA ALA A 125 -10.17 3.96 -10.68
C ALA A 125 -10.41 4.70 -12.01
N LYS A 126 -10.28 4.01 -13.15
CA LYS A 126 -10.53 4.57 -14.48
C LYS A 126 -11.98 4.96 -14.71
N SER A 127 -12.95 4.13 -14.28
CA SER A 127 -14.37 4.44 -14.45
C SER A 127 -14.78 5.66 -13.62
N MET A 128 -14.30 5.74 -12.38
CA MET A 128 -14.55 6.86 -11.48
C MET A 128 -13.89 8.15 -11.99
N SER A 129 -12.62 8.07 -12.45
CA SER A 129 -11.89 9.24 -12.95
C SER A 129 -12.45 9.79 -14.24
N ALA A 130 -12.89 8.91 -15.16
CA ALA A 130 -13.53 9.31 -16.40
C ALA A 130 -14.87 10.01 -16.14
N ALA A 131 -15.67 9.51 -15.19
CA ALA A 131 -16.97 10.09 -14.85
C ALA A 131 -16.86 11.45 -14.14
N LEU A 132 -15.85 11.65 -13.29
CA LEU A 132 -15.71 12.87 -12.47
C LEU A 132 -14.84 13.96 -13.10
N PHE A 133 -13.75 13.59 -13.78
CA PHE A 133 -12.71 14.54 -14.18
C PHE A 133 -12.40 14.53 -15.67
N GLY A 134 -12.94 13.58 -16.45
CA GLY A 134 -12.60 13.40 -17.88
C GLY A 134 -11.13 13.03 -18.14
N SER A 135 -10.37 12.74 -17.07
CA SER A 135 -8.93 12.45 -17.09
C SER A 135 -8.66 10.95 -17.11
N SER A 136 -7.70 10.53 -17.94
CA SER A 136 -7.28 9.13 -18.02
C SER A 136 -6.22 8.80 -16.97
N VAL A 137 -6.53 7.91 -16.03
CA VAL A 137 -5.55 7.34 -15.09
C VAL A 137 -4.75 6.26 -15.80
N SER A 138 -3.43 6.47 -15.95
CA SER A 138 -2.52 5.49 -16.53
C SER A 138 -1.98 4.54 -15.45
N GLY A 139 -2.00 3.24 -15.73
CA GLY A 139 -1.42 2.23 -14.86
C GLY A 139 0.09 2.22 -15.00
N SER A 140 0.82 2.76 -14.03
CA SER A 140 2.28 2.68 -14.00
C SER A 140 2.74 1.34 -13.44
N ALA A 141 3.80 0.77 -14.02
CA ALA A 141 4.45 -0.45 -13.52
C ALA A 141 4.88 -0.30 -12.04
N VAL A 142 5.21 0.92 -11.61
CA VAL A 142 5.57 1.21 -10.21
C VAL A 142 4.42 0.90 -9.26
N VAL A 143 3.17 1.22 -9.64
CA VAL A 143 1.99 0.98 -8.80
C VAL A 143 1.76 -0.52 -8.63
N TYR A 144 1.89 -1.28 -9.72
CA TYR A 144 1.77 -2.74 -9.68
C TYR A 144 2.84 -3.37 -8.76
N LEU A 145 4.09 -2.92 -8.84
CA LEU A 145 5.16 -3.42 -7.97
C LEU A 145 4.89 -3.13 -6.49
N VAL A 146 4.36 -1.95 -6.17
CA VAL A 146 3.98 -1.61 -4.79
C VAL A 146 2.82 -2.48 -4.30
N THR A 147 1.79 -2.71 -5.11
CA THR A 147 0.66 -3.60 -4.73
C THR A 147 1.08 -5.05 -4.56
N LEU A 148 2.03 -5.52 -5.36
CA LEU A 148 2.58 -6.86 -5.21
C LEU A 148 3.43 -6.97 -3.94
N ALA A 149 4.27 -5.97 -3.66
CA ALA A 149 5.09 -5.93 -2.46
C ALA A 149 4.24 -5.90 -1.18
N THR A 150 3.18 -5.10 -1.12
CA THR A 150 2.28 -5.06 0.04
C THR A 150 1.49 -6.35 0.20
N ALA A 151 1.01 -6.96 -0.88
CA ALA A 151 0.35 -8.26 -0.83
C ALA A 151 1.27 -9.35 -0.27
N LEU A 152 2.51 -9.44 -0.77
CA LEU A 152 3.51 -10.38 -0.27
C LEU A 152 3.85 -10.14 1.20
N LEU A 153 3.94 -8.88 1.63
CA LEU A 153 4.22 -8.53 3.02
C LEU A 153 3.07 -8.99 3.93
N ILE A 154 1.82 -8.73 3.54
CA ILE A 154 0.62 -9.16 4.29
C ILE A 154 0.59 -10.69 4.40
N THR A 155 0.80 -11.39 3.28
CA THR A 155 0.84 -12.86 3.27
C THR A 155 1.99 -13.39 4.13
N ALA A 156 3.19 -12.83 4.05
CA ALA A 156 4.32 -13.25 4.87
C ALA A 156 4.04 -13.09 6.37
N LEU A 157 3.46 -11.95 6.78
CA LEU A 157 3.05 -11.71 8.17
C LEU A 157 1.95 -12.68 8.61
N GLY A 158 0.97 -12.93 7.74
CA GLY A 158 -0.14 -13.84 8.02
C GLY A 158 0.28 -15.31 8.12
N VAL A 159 1.31 -15.74 7.39
CA VAL A 159 1.79 -17.13 7.43
C VAL A 159 2.82 -17.36 8.54
N ALA A 160 3.54 -16.33 8.98
CA ALA A 160 4.63 -16.46 9.94
C ALA A 160 4.20 -17.14 11.26
N TRP A 161 3.02 -16.83 11.78
CA TRP A 161 2.52 -17.42 13.03
C TRP A 161 2.01 -18.87 12.87
N PRO A 162 1.08 -19.18 11.95
CA PRO A 162 0.61 -20.55 11.72
C PRO A 162 1.74 -21.50 11.35
N LEU A 163 2.70 -21.03 10.54
CA LEU A 163 3.83 -21.84 10.10
C LEU A 163 4.73 -22.26 11.25
N ARG A 164 5.05 -21.35 12.18
CA ARG A 164 5.80 -21.68 13.40
C ARG A 164 5.07 -22.74 14.23
N ARG A 165 3.74 -22.64 14.31
CA ARG A 165 2.91 -23.63 15.00
C ARG A 165 2.90 -24.99 14.30
N ALA A 166 2.79 -25.01 12.97
CA ALA A 166 2.79 -26.23 12.16
C ALA A 166 4.12 -26.99 12.30
N VAL A 167 5.25 -26.27 12.26
CA VAL A 167 6.59 -26.85 12.42
C VAL A 167 6.79 -27.43 13.83
N ALA A 168 6.22 -26.79 14.86
CA ALA A 168 6.32 -27.22 16.25
C ALA A 168 5.46 -28.46 16.60
N LEU A 169 4.64 -28.98 15.68
CA LEU A 169 3.86 -30.20 15.90
C LEU A 169 4.80 -31.40 16.10
N GLN A 170 4.71 -32.04 17.26
CA GLN A 170 5.45 -33.26 17.59
C GLN A 170 4.69 -34.49 17.06
N PRO A 171 5.35 -35.38 16.31
CA PRO A 171 4.67 -36.52 15.66
C PRO A 171 4.10 -37.56 16.64
N GLN A 172 4.59 -37.58 17.89
CA GLN A 172 4.26 -38.60 18.89
C GLN A 172 2.83 -38.47 19.44
N THR A 173 2.28 -37.26 19.53
CA THR A 173 0.94 -37.00 20.06
C THR A 173 -0.18 -37.31 19.06
N VAL A 174 0.11 -37.27 17.76
CA VAL A 174 -0.90 -37.49 16.70
C VAL A 174 -1.27 -38.97 16.55
N LEU A 175 -0.40 -39.90 16.95
CA LEU A 175 -0.63 -41.35 16.85
C LEU A 175 -1.47 -41.94 17.99
N HIS A 176 -1.61 -41.24 19.12
CA HIS A 176 -2.41 -41.72 20.26
C HIS A 176 -3.88 -41.27 20.24
N GLU A 177 -4.28 -40.45 19.27
CA GLU A 177 -5.66 -39.94 19.09
C GLU A 177 -6.53 -40.81 18.16
N VAL A 178 -6.18 -42.09 17.96
CA VAL A 178 -6.97 -43.04 17.15
C VAL A 178 -7.57 -44.13 18.02
#